data_AF-A0A7S2QUC8-F1
#
_entry.id   AF-A0A7S2QUC8-F1
#
_cell.length_a   1.000
_cell.length_b   1.000
_cell.length_c   1.000
_cell.angle_alpha   90.00
_cell.angle_beta   90.00
_cell.angle_gamma   90.00
#
_symmetry.space_group_name_H-M   'P 1'
#
loop_
_entity.id
_entity.type
_entity.pdbx_description
1 polymer ?
#
loop_
_entity_poly.entity_id
_entity_poly.type
_entity_poly.pdbx_seq_one_letter_code
_entity_poly.pdbx_strand_id
1 'polypeptide(L)'
;FEPYGGLMVHWRLMGPSGQVYRPDNATMLSYTQCVPKAAMQAMPEFHAIPLGFMKSFTNTRHYRAGCNPHQCALDGASYVNEKQQRISTEVVHSVSWERIVVYHYVTRSIQEYTWKMARGSGHSQYLEQNRRAGRTSRGWTYFLDMNDLGAASCMGGVRAYSEC
;
A
#
# COMPACT_ATOMS: atom_id res chain seq x y z
N PHE A 1 -15.14 6.28 -13.84
CA PHE A 1 -14.50 7.40 -13.09
C PHE A 1 -14.05 8.53 -14.03
N GLU A 2 -14.53 8.51 -15.26
CA GLU A 2 -14.11 9.32 -16.41
C GLU A 2 -14.35 10.84 -16.24
N PRO A 3 -15.36 11.34 -15.49
CA PRO A 3 -15.52 12.77 -15.28
C PRO A 3 -14.62 13.35 -14.17
N TYR A 4 -13.84 12.50 -13.47
CA TYR A 4 -12.95 12.91 -12.39
C TYR A 4 -11.48 12.87 -12.83
N GLY A 5 -10.61 13.49 -12.02
CA GLY A 5 -9.16 13.49 -12.25
C GLY A 5 -8.51 12.14 -12.04
N GLY A 6 -9.21 11.20 -11.39
CA GLY A 6 -8.80 9.82 -11.27
C GLY A 6 -9.45 9.13 -10.08
N LEU A 7 -9.01 7.91 -9.86
CA LEU A 7 -9.40 7.08 -8.72
C LEU A 7 -8.25 7.03 -7.72
N MET A 8 -8.53 7.18 -6.43
CA MET A 8 -7.58 6.91 -5.35
C MET A 8 -8.08 5.69 -4.58
N VAL A 9 -7.23 4.67 -4.44
CA VAL A 9 -7.60 3.39 -3.80
C VAL A 9 -6.68 3.15 -2.61
N HIS A 10 -7.24 2.73 -1.48
CA HIS A 10 -6.46 2.23 -0.35
C HIS A 10 -5.77 0.93 -0.73
N TRP A 11 -4.50 0.83 -0.38
CA TRP A 11 -3.80 -0.42 -0.40
C TRP A 11 -4.41 -1.40 0.57
N ARG A 12 -4.41 -2.65 0.15
CA ARG A 12 -4.51 -3.79 1.03
C ARG A 12 -3.10 -4.26 1.34
N LEU A 13 -2.66 -4.12 2.59
CA LEU A 13 -1.30 -4.54 2.94
C LEU A 13 -1.23 -6.06 3.07
N MET A 14 -0.30 -6.64 2.31
CA MET A 14 -0.04 -8.08 2.31
C MET A 14 1.28 -8.35 3.01
N GLY A 15 1.27 -9.34 3.90
CA GLY A 15 2.42 -9.80 4.67
C GLY A 15 3.21 -10.92 3.98
N PRO A 16 4.18 -11.52 4.68
CA PRO A 16 5.06 -12.55 4.14
C PRO A 16 4.37 -13.91 3.96
N SER A 17 3.21 -14.15 4.59
CA SER A 17 2.51 -15.45 4.50
C SER A 17 3.35 -16.63 5.00
N GLY A 18 4.22 -16.38 5.99
CA GLY A 18 5.18 -17.37 6.51
C GLY A 18 6.29 -17.79 5.53
N GLN A 19 6.38 -17.16 4.36
CA GLN A 19 7.34 -17.56 3.32
C GLN A 19 8.77 -17.21 3.72
N VAL A 20 9.63 -18.22 3.81
CA VAL A 20 11.07 -18.01 4.02
C VAL A 20 11.76 -17.70 2.69
N TYR A 21 11.47 -18.49 1.66
CA TYR A 21 12.05 -18.35 0.32
C TYR A 21 11.06 -17.72 -0.65
N ARG A 22 11.56 -17.13 -1.74
CA ARG A 22 10.71 -16.69 -2.85
C ARG A 22 10.02 -17.92 -3.45
N PRO A 23 8.68 -17.95 -3.51
CA PRO A 23 7.96 -19.05 -4.13
C PRO A 23 8.00 -18.95 -5.65
N ASP A 24 7.88 -20.10 -6.33
CA ASP A 24 7.94 -20.20 -7.80
C ASP A 24 6.59 -19.92 -8.49
N ASN A 25 5.52 -19.68 -7.73
CA ASN A 25 4.19 -19.41 -8.25
C ASN A 25 3.90 -17.89 -8.35
N ALA A 26 2.67 -17.54 -8.72
CA ALA A 26 2.22 -16.16 -8.77
C ALA A 26 2.16 -15.53 -7.36
N THR A 27 2.63 -14.28 -7.24
CA THR A 27 2.64 -13.50 -5.98
C THR A 27 1.30 -13.54 -5.24
N MET A 28 0.18 -13.35 -5.96
CA MET A 28 -1.16 -13.36 -5.35
C MET A 28 -1.57 -14.71 -4.75
N LEU A 29 -1.03 -15.82 -5.27
CA LEU A 29 -1.34 -17.16 -4.78
C LEU A 29 -0.47 -17.55 -3.59
N SER A 30 0.71 -16.95 -3.45
CA SER A 30 1.65 -17.25 -2.35
C SER A 30 1.55 -16.34 -1.15
N TYR A 31 1.20 -15.07 -1.39
CA TYR A 31 1.18 -14.05 -0.36
C TYR A 31 -0.26 -13.67 -0.06
N THR A 32 -0.92 -14.53 0.71
CA THR A 32 -2.37 -14.48 0.97
C THR A 32 -2.70 -13.87 2.33
N GLN A 33 -1.74 -13.81 3.26
CA GLN A 33 -1.90 -13.13 4.53
C GLN A 33 -1.91 -11.63 4.35
N CYS A 34 -2.86 -10.96 5.00
CA CYS A 34 -3.06 -9.54 4.90
C CYS A 34 -3.36 -8.93 6.27
N VAL A 35 -3.03 -7.64 6.38
CA VAL A 35 -3.28 -6.89 7.61
C VAL A 35 -4.77 -6.56 7.70
N PRO A 36 -5.44 -6.89 8.84
CA PRO A 36 -6.83 -6.53 9.05
C PRO A 36 -7.08 -5.02 8.93
N LYS A 37 -8.27 -4.62 8.46
CA LYS A 37 -8.67 -3.25 8.18
C LYS A 37 -8.55 -2.39 9.44
N ALA A 38 -9.04 -2.91 10.57
CA ALA A 38 -8.94 -2.25 11.86
C ALA A 38 -7.49 -2.03 12.28
N ALA A 39 -6.62 -3.02 12.05
CA ALA A 39 -5.19 -2.90 12.35
C ALA A 39 -4.51 -1.87 11.43
N MET A 40 -4.83 -1.85 10.13
CA MET A 40 -4.35 -0.82 9.21
C MET A 40 -4.78 0.58 9.64
N GLN A 41 -6.06 0.76 10.01
CA GLN A 41 -6.60 2.04 10.46
C GLN A 41 -5.99 2.52 11.78
N ALA A 42 -5.43 1.63 12.60
CA ALA A 42 -4.74 2.00 13.84
C ALA A 42 -3.29 2.45 13.63
N MET A 43 -2.71 2.25 12.43
CA MET A 43 -1.32 2.63 12.15
C MET A 43 -1.19 4.17 12.03
N PRO A 44 -0.23 4.81 12.72
CA PRO A 44 0.01 6.25 12.56
C PRO A 44 0.26 6.67 11.10
N GLU A 45 0.96 5.84 10.33
CA GLU A 45 1.24 6.07 8.91
C GLU A 45 -0.01 6.08 8.04
N PHE A 46 -1.08 5.41 8.48
CA PHE A 46 -2.36 5.41 7.78
C PHE A 46 -3.03 6.80 7.83
N HIS A 47 -2.81 7.55 8.90
CA HIS A 47 -3.34 8.91 9.08
C HIS A 47 -2.42 10.00 8.51
N ALA A 48 -1.27 9.64 7.93
CA ALA A 48 -0.36 10.60 7.33
C ALA A 48 -0.90 11.11 5.97
N ILE A 49 -1.66 12.21 6.00
CA ILE A 49 -2.16 12.91 4.82
C ILE A 49 -1.01 13.59 4.06
N PRO A 50 -1.01 13.60 2.71
CA PRO A 50 -2.10 13.19 1.83
C PRO A 50 -2.06 11.72 1.36
N LEU A 51 -1.19 10.87 1.91
CA LEU A 51 -0.76 9.63 1.23
C LEU A 51 -0.90 8.36 2.07
N GLY A 52 -1.70 8.37 3.14
CA GLY A 52 -1.92 7.21 4.00
C GLY A 52 -2.37 5.99 3.20
N PHE A 53 -1.46 5.01 3.05
CA PHE A 53 -1.58 3.78 2.25
C PHE A 53 -2.55 3.84 1.06
N MET A 54 -2.39 4.82 0.18
CA MET A 54 -3.22 5.01 -1.00
C MET A 54 -2.41 5.09 -2.28
N LYS A 55 -3.07 4.80 -3.41
CA LYS A 55 -2.52 4.92 -4.76
C LYS A 55 -3.54 5.50 -5.72
N SER A 56 -3.10 6.46 -6.52
CA SER A 56 -3.90 7.04 -7.59
C SER A 56 -3.79 6.21 -8.86
N PHE A 57 -4.92 6.02 -9.54
CA PHE A 57 -5.04 5.75 -10.96
C PHE A 57 -5.51 7.04 -11.63
N THR A 58 -4.54 7.77 -12.19
CA THR A 58 -4.77 9.12 -12.70
C THR A 58 -5.37 9.08 -14.10
N ASN A 59 -6.44 9.86 -14.31
CA ASN A 59 -6.95 10.13 -15.64
C ASN A 59 -5.97 11.09 -16.35
N THR A 60 -5.31 10.61 -17.39
CA THR A 60 -4.24 11.36 -18.07
C THR A 60 -4.73 12.65 -18.72
N ARG A 61 -6.03 12.78 -19.00
CA ARG A 61 -6.62 14.05 -19.47
C ARG A 61 -6.48 15.18 -18.46
N HIS A 62 -6.47 14.85 -17.17
CA HIS A 62 -6.39 15.78 -16.06
C HIS A 62 -4.99 15.87 -15.43
N TYR A 63 -4.03 15.11 -15.96
CA TYR A 63 -2.66 15.18 -15.49
C TYR A 63 -2.05 16.54 -15.81
N ARG A 64 -1.49 17.20 -14.79
CA ARG A 64 -0.82 18.49 -14.95
C ARG A 64 0.69 18.35 -14.97
N ALA A 65 1.27 17.93 -13.86
CA ALA A 65 2.72 17.81 -13.70
C ALA A 65 3.05 17.06 -12.41
N GLY A 66 4.21 16.41 -12.37
CA GLY A 66 4.74 15.80 -11.14
C GLY A 66 3.92 14.62 -10.61
N CYS A 67 4.61 13.53 -10.31
CA CYS A 67 4.02 12.41 -9.61
C CYS A 67 4.95 12.02 -8.48
N ASN A 68 4.40 11.87 -7.28
CA ASN A 68 5.04 11.05 -6.28
C ASN A 68 4.56 9.60 -6.44
N PRO A 69 5.13 8.63 -5.71
CA PRO A 69 4.73 7.23 -5.85
C PRO A 69 3.26 6.93 -5.51
N HIS A 70 2.51 7.88 -4.95
CA HIS A 70 1.13 7.71 -4.52
C HIS A 70 0.13 8.50 -5.36
N GLN A 71 0.47 9.72 -5.79
CA GLN A 71 -0.42 10.61 -6.54
C GLN A 71 0.31 11.52 -7.52
N CYS A 72 -0.42 12.04 -8.52
CA CYS A 72 0.05 13.07 -9.44
C CYS A 72 -0.68 14.40 -9.19
N ALA A 73 -0.10 15.53 -9.61
CA ALA A 73 -0.84 16.79 -9.59
C ALA A 73 -1.80 16.89 -10.77
N LEU A 74 -3.01 17.40 -10.51
CA LEU A 74 -4.10 17.50 -11.46
C LEU A 74 -4.35 18.95 -11.91
N ASP A 75 -5.03 19.13 -13.04
CA ASP A 75 -5.42 20.40 -13.65
C ASP A 75 -6.66 21.07 -12.98
N GLY A 76 -6.78 20.94 -11.66
CA GLY A 76 -7.94 21.39 -10.90
C GLY A 76 -9.05 20.34 -10.78
N ALA A 77 -8.94 19.22 -11.49
CA ALA A 77 -9.76 18.03 -11.23
C ALA A 77 -9.47 17.42 -9.84
N SER A 78 -10.40 16.59 -9.36
CA SER A 78 -10.28 15.91 -8.07
C SER A 78 -10.18 14.40 -8.25
N TYR A 79 -9.42 13.75 -7.36
CA TYR A 79 -9.52 12.31 -7.17
C TYR A 79 -10.81 11.96 -6.43
N VAL A 80 -11.33 10.76 -6.70
CA VAL A 80 -12.42 10.14 -5.95
C VAL A 80 -12.01 8.75 -5.47
N ASN A 81 -12.68 8.21 -4.46
CA ASN A 81 -12.58 6.79 -4.10
C ASN A 81 -13.46 5.94 -5.04
N GLU A 82 -13.50 4.64 -4.80
CA GLU A 82 -14.28 3.68 -5.59
C GLU A 82 -15.80 3.84 -5.46
N LYS A 83 -16.26 4.59 -4.46
CA LYS A 83 -17.65 5.03 -4.25
C LYS A 83 -17.95 6.39 -4.86
N GLN A 84 -17.04 6.94 -5.67
CA GLN A 84 -17.16 8.26 -6.31
C GLN A 84 -17.21 9.44 -5.32
N GLN A 85 -16.76 9.22 -4.08
CA GLN A 85 -16.64 10.28 -3.08
C GLN A 85 -15.31 11.00 -3.30
N ARG A 86 -15.33 12.34 -3.33
CA ARG A 86 -14.11 13.15 -3.42
C ARG A 86 -13.20 12.84 -2.24
N ILE A 87 -11.90 12.74 -2.51
CA ILE A 87 -10.91 12.48 -1.45
C ILE A 87 -10.84 13.67 -0.49
N SER A 88 -11.21 13.42 0.76
CA SER A 88 -11.07 14.30 1.93
C SER A 88 -10.38 13.52 3.06
N THR A 89 -10.01 14.20 4.15
CA THR A 89 -9.47 13.56 5.36
C THR A 89 -10.36 12.41 5.85
N GLU A 90 -11.66 12.63 5.92
CA GLU A 90 -12.64 11.66 6.41
C GLU A 90 -12.71 10.44 5.48
N VAL A 91 -12.68 10.68 4.16
CA VAL A 91 -12.68 9.61 3.15
C VAL A 91 -11.37 8.81 3.20
N VAL A 92 -10.22 9.46 3.39
CA VAL A 92 -8.93 8.79 3.54
C VAL A 92 -8.91 7.93 4.81
N HIS A 93 -9.52 8.38 5.90
CA HIS A 93 -9.54 7.62 7.15
C HIS A 93 -10.51 6.42 7.14
N SER A 94 -11.44 6.39 6.18
CA SER A 94 -12.40 5.30 6.02
C SER A 94 -11.98 4.35 4.89
N VAL A 95 -11.18 3.33 5.23
CA VAL A 95 -10.74 2.33 4.25
C VAL A 95 -11.93 1.65 3.59
N SER A 96 -11.90 1.54 2.26
CA SER A 96 -12.94 0.83 1.51
C SER A 96 -12.34 0.09 0.32
N TRP A 97 -12.81 -1.14 0.13
CA TRP A 97 -12.33 -2.09 -0.91
C TRP A 97 -13.50 -2.80 -1.60
N GLU A 98 -14.69 -2.21 -1.58
CA GLU A 98 -15.93 -2.88 -2.01
C GLU A 98 -15.97 -3.15 -3.52
N ARG A 99 -15.30 -2.31 -4.32
CA ARG A 99 -15.35 -2.38 -5.79
C ARG A 99 -13.99 -2.60 -6.44
N ILE A 100 -12.92 -2.21 -5.77
CA ILE A 100 -11.54 -2.30 -6.26
C ILE A 100 -10.59 -2.32 -5.07
N VAL A 101 -9.49 -3.06 -5.23
CA VAL A 101 -8.44 -3.18 -4.24
C VAL A 101 -7.08 -3.19 -4.92
N VAL A 102 -6.09 -2.59 -4.26
CA VAL A 102 -4.70 -2.65 -4.69
C VAL A 102 -3.92 -3.45 -3.64
N TYR A 103 -3.48 -4.66 -3.99
CA TYR A 103 -2.61 -5.43 -3.10
C TYR A 103 -1.21 -4.82 -3.07
N HIS A 104 -0.76 -4.45 -1.88
CA HIS A 104 0.57 -3.93 -1.64
C HIS A 104 1.38 -4.92 -0.80
N TYR A 105 2.30 -5.62 -1.48
CA TYR A 105 3.17 -6.63 -0.88
C TYR A 105 4.39 -5.96 -0.25
N VAL A 106 4.27 -5.69 1.04
CA VAL A 106 5.20 -4.83 1.76
C VAL A 106 6.54 -5.54 2.02
N THR A 107 6.44 -6.79 2.44
CA THR A 107 7.56 -7.57 3.00
C THR A 107 7.87 -8.82 2.20
N ARG A 108 6.87 -9.50 1.60
CA ARG A 108 7.04 -10.78 0.87
C ARG A 108 7.90 -11.77 1.68
N SER A 109 8.58 -12.73 1.06
CA SER A 109 9.37 -13.70 1.81
C SER A 109 10.60 -13.09 2.52
N ILE A 110 11.14 -13.80 3.53
CA ILE A 110 12.39 -13.41 4.23
C ILE A 110 13.53 -13.21 3.23
N GLN A 111 13.68 -14.10 2.24
CA GLN A 111 14.69 -14.01 1.20
C GLN A 111 14.53 -12.73 0.37
N GLU A 112 13.32 -12.42 -0.10
CA GLU A 112 13.04 -11.21 -0.88
C GLU A 112 13.23 -9.94 -0.04
N TYR A 113 12.87 -9.98 1.24
CA TYR A 113 13.10 -8.89 2.16
C TYR A 113 14.57 -8.66 2.45
N THR A 114 15.36 -9.73 2.60
CA THR A 114 16.82 -9.66 2.73
C THR A 114 17.44 -8.96 1.52
N TRP A 115 17.02 -9.33 0.31
CA TRP A 115 17.45 -8.66 -0.92
C TRP A 115 17.00 -7.19 -0.99
N LYS A 116 15.79 -6.87 -0.50
CA LYS A 116 15.31 -5.49 -0.37
C LYS A 116 16.18 -4.69 0.60
N MET A 117 16.53 -5.25 1.75
CA MET A 117 17.38 -4.61 2.75
C MET A 117 18.80 -4.37 2.22
N ALA A 118 19.37 -5.36 1.52
CA ALA A 118 20.67 -5.23 0.88
C ALA A 118 20.66 -4.13 -0.21
N ARG A 119 19.63 -4.12 -1.06
CA ARG A 119 19.44 -3.09 -2.09
C ARG A 119 19.19 -1.70 -1.49
N GLY A 120 18.49 -1.61 -0.36
CA GLY A 120 17.97 -0.38 0.21
C GLY A 120 16.57 -0.02 -0.30
N SER A 121 15.93 0.98 0.32
CA SER A 121 14.58 1.38 -0.07
C SER A 121 14.56 2.06 -1.44
N GLY A 122 13.75 1.56 -2.38
CA GLY A 122 13.56 2.22 -3.68
C GLY A 122 12.79 3.55 -3.61
N HIS A 123 12.52 4.06 -2.41
CA HIS A 123 11.58 5.16 -2.16
C HIS A 123 12.25 6.50 -1.82
N SER A 124 13.57 6.66 -1.96
CA SER A 124 14.12 7.98 -1.69
C SER A 124 15.25 8.35 -2.62
N GLN A 125 15.08 9.49 -3.27
CA GLN A 125 16.14 10.43 -3.64
C GLN A 125 17.14 10.71 -2.50
N TYR A 126 16.82 10.29 -1.27
CA TYR A 126 17.64 10.36 -0.07
C TYR A 126 18.31 9.04 0.31
N LEU A 127 18.41 8.03 -0.57
CA LEU A 127 18.93 6.69 -0.24
C LEU A 127 20.31 6.77 0.40
N GLU A 128 21.18 7.58 -0.21
CA GLU A 128 22.55 7.79 0.25
C GLU A 128 22.60 8.54 1.58
N GLN A 129 21.76 9.57 1.74
CA GLN A 129 21.68 10.37 2.96
C GLN A 129 21.11 9.56 4.14
N ASN A 130 20.11 8.72 3.88
CA ASN A 130 19.51 7.79 4.82
C ASN A 130 20.50 6.69 5.25
N ARG A 131 21.28 6.13 4.31
CA ARG A 131 22.38 5.21 4.63
C ARG A 131 23.43 5.88 5.53
N ARG A 132 23.89 7.08 5.18
CA ARG A 132 24.87 7.84 5.98
C ARG A 132 24.35 8.17 7.38
N ALA A 133 23.05 8.42 7.52
CA ALA A 133 22.41 8.71 8.79
C ALA A 133 22.02 7.46 9.61
N GLY A 134 22.32 6.24 9.12
CA GLY A 134 21.87 4.99 9.76
C GLY A 134 20.35 4.80 9.75
N ARG A 135 19.62 5.61 8.97
CA ARG A 135 18.16 5.59 8.85
C ARG A 135 17.76 4.70 7.68
N THR A 136 17.98 3.39 7.79
CA THR A 136 17.37 2.48 6.81
C THR A 136 15.87 2.51 7.03
N SER A 137 15.15 3.20 6.14
CA SER A 137 13.70 3.34 6.21
C SER A 137 13.07 1.94 6.17
N ARG A 138 12.63 1.46 7.35
CA ARG A 138 11.99 0.17 7.63
C ARG A 138 12.97 -1.02 7.59
N GLY A 139 13.58 -1.33 8.74
CA GLY A 139 14.43 -2.51 8.96
C GLY A 139 13.65 -3.78 9.30
N TRP A 140 14.34 -4.82 9.78
CA TRP A 140 13.73 -6.12 10.13
C TRP A 140 12.57 -6.03 11.12
N THR A 141 12.55 -5.05 12.02
CA THR A 141 11.39 -4.79 12.90
C THR A 141 10.11 -4.62 12.09
N TYR A 142 10.16 -3.87 10.99
CA TYR A 142 8.99 -3.69 10.13
C TYR A 142 8.57 -4.99 9.43
N PHE A 143 9.51 -5.89 9.14
CA PHE A 143 9.15 -7.20 8.63
C PHE A 143 8.35 -7.99 9.66
N LEU A 144 8.82 -8.01 10.91
CA LEU A 144 8.18 -8.70 12.02
C LEU A 144 6.81 -8.08 12.31
N ASP A 145 6.70 -6.75 12.39
CA ASP A 145 5.44 -6.06 12.63
C ASP A 145 4.40 -6.43 11.55
N MET A 146 4.79 -6.38 10.27
CA MET A 146 3.89 -6.73 9.16
C MET A 146 3.56 -8.23 9.11
N ASN A 147 4.45 -9.09 9.59
CA ASN A 147 4.20 -10.52 9.74
C ASN A 147 3.16 -10.76 10.83
N ASP A 148 3.36 -10.17 12.00
CA ASP A 148 2.52 -10.38 13.18
C ASP A 148 1.13 -9.76 12.98
N LEU A 149 1.06 -8.62 12.28
CA LEU A 149 -0.21 -7.99 11.89
C LEU A 149 -0.90 -8.72 10.73
N GLY A 150 -0.18 -9.54 9.97
CA GLY A 150 -0.70 -10.36 8.86
C GLY A 150 -1.47 -11.59 9.35
N ALA A 151 -2.46 -11.40 10.21
CA ALA A 151 -3.17 -12.48 10.89
C ALA A 151 -4.38 -13.03 10.10
N ALA A 152 -4.87 -12.32 9.09
CA ALA A 152 -6.03 -12.74 8.31
C ALA A 152 -5.62 -13.26 6.92
N SER A 153 -6.40 -14.18 6.34
CA SER A 153 -6.18 -14.72 5.00
C SER A 153 -7.15 -14.10 4.01
N CYS A 154 -6.63 -13.49 2.95
CA CYS A 154 -7.41 -12.88 1.87
C CYS A 154 -7.92 -13.92 0.84
N MET A 155 -7.94 -15.22 1.18
CA MET A 155 -8.44 -16.30 0.33
C MET A 155 -9.84 -16.71 0.77
N GLY A 156 -10.87 -16.51 -0.08
CA GLY A 156 -12.22 -17.00 0.22
C GLY A 156 -13.41 -16.13 -0.22
N GLY A 157 -13.25 -15.27 -1.23
CA GLY A 157 -14.36 -14.45 -1.75
C GLY A 157 -14.70 -13.25 -0.85
N VAL A 158 -15.90 -12.67 -1.01
CA VAL A 158 -16.30 -11.36 -0.45
C VAL A 158 -16.04 -11.23 1.06
N ARG A 159 -16.26 -12.30 1.82
CA ARG A 159 -16.09 -12.32 3.29
C ARG A 159 -14.62 -12.25 3.71
N ALA A 160 -13.75 -13.00 3.03
CA ALA A 160 -12.31 -12.91 3.27
C ALA A 160 -11.79 -11.50 2.95
N TYR A 161 -12.39 -10.79 1.99
CA TYR A 161 -12.02 -9.41 1.67
C TYR A 161 -12.52 -8.36 2.67
N SER A 162 -13.57 -8.64 3.43
CA SER A 162 -14.14 -7.73 4.43
C SER A 162 -13.59 -7.92 5.85
N GLU A 163 -13.15 -9.13 6.19
CA GLU A 163 -12.60 -9.49 7.51
C GLU A 163 -11.10 -9.31 7.59
N CYS A 164 -10.43 -9.51 6.47
CA CYS A 164 -9.22 -8.76 6.25
C CYS A 164 -9.68 -7.30 6.21
#